data_AF-Q92JY8-F1
#
_entry.id   AF-Q92JY8-F1
#
_cell.length_a   1.000
_cell.length_b   1.000
_cell.length_c   1.000
_cell.angle_alpha   90.00
_cell.angle_beta   90.00
_cell.angle_gamma   90.00
#
_symmetry.space_group_name_H-M   'P 1'
#
loop_
_entity.id
_entity.type
_entity.pdbx_description
1 polymer ?
#
loop_
_entity_poly.entity_id
_entity_poly.type
_entity_poly.pdbx_seq_one_letter_code
_entity_poly.pdbx_strand_id
1 'polypeptide(L)' 'MGTSHLNEGNLEAKAINAVIEELQRQAAENPSKLQVRQAGDKLAVHGEIDVDAVVMVVVGSMAGGP' A
#
# COMPACT_ATOMS: atom_id res chain seq x y z
N MET A 1 8.56 -0.30 29.95
CA MET A 1 8.52 -1.56 29.17
C MET A 1 7.09 -1.73 28.68
N GLY A 2 6.67 -1.70 27.42
CA GLY A 2 7.29 -1.41 26.13
C GLY A 2 6.13 -1.32 25.14
N THR A 3 5.79 -0.12 24.66
CA THR A 3 4.73 0.12 23.66
C THR A 3 5.30 0.36 22.25
N SER A 4 6.62 0.56 22.15
CA SER A 4 7.31 0.82 20.87
C SER A 4 7.12 -0.32 19.86
N HIS A 5 7.27 -1.57 20.30
CA HIS A 5 7.16 -2.74 19.41
C HIS A 5 5.74 -3.02 18.92
N LEU A 6 4.70 -2.61 19.67
CA LEU A 6 3.31 -2.72 19.21
C LEU A 6 2.96 -1.66 18.16
N ASN A 7 3.57 -0.47 18.26
CA ASN A 7 3.38 0.62 17.30
C ASN A 7 4.16 0.39 16.00
N GLU A 8 5.36 -0.18 16.06
CA GLU A 8 6.16 -0.51 14.88
C GLU A 8 5.44 -1.50 13.95
N GLY A 9 4.87 -2.58 14.50
CA GLY A 9 4.08 -3.55 13.72
C GLY A 9 2.78 -2.95 13.15
N ASN A 10 2.21 -1.94 13.80
CA ASN A 10 1.02 -1.24 13.31
C ASN A 10 1.37 -0.28 12.15
N LEU A 11 2.49 0.44 12.25
CA LEU A 11 2.96 1.34 11.18
C LEU A 11 3.36 0.57 9.92
N GLU A 12 4.07 -0.56 10.09
CA GLU A 12 4.42 -1.43 8.97
C GLU A 12 3.16 -1.99 8.29
N ALA A 13 2.19 -2.48 9.06
CA ALA A 13 0.91 -2.96 8.52
C ALA A 13 0.12 -1.85 7.81
N LYS A 14 0.08 -0.63 8.37
CA LYS A 14 -0.56 0.54 7.73
C LYS A 14 0.12 0.90 6.41
N ALA A 15 1.44 0.88 6.35
CA ALA A 15 2.20 1.15 5.13
C ALA A 15 1.95 0.07 4.07
N ILE A 16 1.98 -1.22 4.44
CA ILE A 16 1.69 -2.34 3.53
C ILE A 16 0.27 -2.22 2.98
N ASN A 17 -0.72 -1.98 3.83
CA ASN A 17 -2.11 -1.84 3.39
C ASN A 17 -2.28 -0.65 2.43
N ALA A 18 -1.67 0.50 2.74
CA ALA A 18 -1.71 1.66 1.85
C ALA A 18 -1.14 1.36 0.46
N VAL A 19 -0.03 0.61 0.37
CA VAL A 19 0.52 0.17 -0.93
C VAL A 19 -0.45 -0.76 -1.66
N ILE A 20 -1.02 -1.75 -0.97
CA ILE A 20 -1.93 -2.72 -1.60
C ILE A 20 -3.19 -2.01 -2.12
N GLU A 21 -3.82 -1.18 -1.29
CA GLU A 21 -5.04 -0.45 -1.63
C GLU A 21 -4.83 0.47 -2.83
N GLU A 22 -3.69 1.17 -2.88
CA GLU A 22 -3.39 2.08 -3.97
C GLU A 22 -3.07 1.37 -5.29
N LEU A 23 -2.32 0.27 -5.26
CA LEU A 23 -2.09 -0.55 -6.45
C LEU A 23 -3.39 -1.14 -6.98
N GLN A 24 -4.30 -1.56 -6.09
CA GLN A 24 -5.63 -2.03 -6.47
C GLN A 24 -6.50 -0.89 -7.04
N ARG A 25 -6.43 0.32 -6.47
CA ARG A 25 -7.13 1.51 -6.99
C ARG A 25 -6.65 1.85 -8.40
N GLN A 26 -5.34 1.95 -8.63
CA GLN A 26 -4.79 2.23 -9.97
C GLN A 26 -5.19 1.16 -10.99
N ALA A 27 -5.16 -0.12 -10.59
CA ALA A 27 -5.60 -1.21 -11.46
C ALA A 27 -7.10 -1.13 -11.79
N ALA A 28 -7.93 -0.68 -10.85
CA ALA A 28 -9.37 -0.46 -11.07
C ALA A 28 -9.66 0.74 -11.97
N GLU A 29 -8.84 1.80 -11.90
CA GLU A 29 -8.98 3.00 -12.73
C GLU A 29 -8.60 2.76 -14.19
N ASN A 30 -7.58 1.93 -14.44
CA ASN A 30 -7.22 1.54 -15.80
C ASN A 30 -6.82 0.06 -15.93
N PRO A 31 -7.80 -0.86 -15.96
CA PRO A 31 -7.54 -2.31 -16.03
C PRO A 31 -6.81 -2.76 -17.30
N SER A 32 -6.81 -1.93 -18.34
CA SER A 32 -6.08 -2.19 -19.59
C SER A 32 -4.58 -1.90 -19.49
N LYS A 33 -4.18 -1.02 -18.57
CA LYS A 33 -2.78 -0.59 -18.36
C LYS A 33 -2.11 -1.19 -17.14
N LEU A 34 -2.90 -1.62 -16.16
CA LEU A 34 -2.40 -2.20 -14.92
C LEU A 34 -3.28 -3.37 -14.47
N GLN A 35 -2.64 -4.51 -14.23
CA GLN A 35 -3.25 -5.68 -13.60
C GLN A 35 -2.51 -6.02 -12.32
N VAL A 36 -3.27 -6.18 -11.23
CA VAL A 36 -2.75 -6.57 -9.92
C VAL A 36 -3.45 -7.85 -9.49
N ARG A 37 -2.68 -8.87 -9.10
CA ARG A 37 -3.20 -10.12 -8.54
C ARG A 37 -2.56 -10.36 -7.18
N GLN A 38 -3.38 -10.60 -6.17
CA GLN A 38 -2.93 -10.92 -4.83
C GLN A 38 -2.92 -12.43 -4.60
N ALA A 39 -1.82 -12.92 -4.01
CA ALA A 39 -1.65 -14.31 -3.60
C ALA A 39 -1.00 -14.34 -2.21
N GLY A 40 -1.84 -14.35 -1.16
CA GLY A 40 -1.39 -14.15 0.21
C GLY A 40 -0.75 -12.78 0.38
N ASP A 41 0.46 -12.75 0.94
CA ASP A 41 1.21 -11.53 1.23
C ASP A 41 2.00 -10.99 0.04
N LYS A 42 1.75 -11.50 -1.17
CA LYS A 42 2.45 -11.11 -2.40
C LYS A 42 1.49 -10.55 -3.44
N LEU A 43 1.98 -9.57 -4.19
CA LEU A 43 1.32 -9.03 -5.36
C LEU A 43 2.11 -9.39 -6.63
N ALA A 44 1.42 -9.92 -7.62
CA ALA A 44 1.91 -9.95 -8.99
C ALA A 44 1.34 -8.71 -9.72
N VAL A 45 2.24 -7.86 -10.22
CA VAL A 45 1.89 -6.60 -10.86
C VAL A 45 2.38 -6.62 -12.30
N HIS A 46 1.49 -6.30 -13.24
CA HIS A 46 1.81 -6.23 -14.67
C HIS A 46 1.21 -4.95 -15.26
N GLY A 47 2.08 -4.01 -15.64
CA GLY A 47 1.66 -2.74 -16.19
C GLY A 47 2.41 -1.55 -15.62
N GLU A 48 1.86 -0.37 -15.88
CA GLU A 48 2.39 0.92 -15.40
C GLU A 48 1.83 1.23 -14.00
N ILE A 49 2.70 1.74 -13.12
CA ILE A 49 2.34 2.19 -11.77
C ILE A 49 2.67 3.67 -11.67
N ASP A 50 1.73 4.47 -11.17
CA ASP A 50 2.01 5.82 -10.72
C ASP A 50 2.68 5.76 -9.35
N VAL A 51 4.00 5.89 -9.35
CA VAL A 51 4.83 5.79 -8.13
C VAL A 51 4.61 6.98 -7.20
N ASP A 52 4.33 8.17 -7.75
CA ASP A 52 4.11 9.37 -6.94
C ASP A 52 2.83 9.24 -6.11
N ALA A 53 1.77 8.70 -6.72
CA ALA A 53 0.53 8.39 -6.01
C ALA A 53 0.73 7.33 -4.90
N VAL A 54 1.51 6.28 -5.17
CA VAL A 54 1.89 5.26 -4.15
C VAL A 54 2.63 5.90 -2.98
N VAL A 55 3.62 6.75 -3.26
CA VAL A 55 4.38 7.42 -2.20
C VAL A 55 3.46 8.35 -1.39
N MET A 56 2.56 9.09 -2.05
CA MET A 56 1.64 10.00 -1.38
C MET A 56 0.73 9.29 -0.37
N VAL A 57 0.16 8.13 -0.72
CA VAL A 57 -0.71 7.39 0.21
C VAL A 57 0.07 6.76 1.35
N VAL A 58 1.31 6.31 1.12
CA VAL A 58 2.16 5.73 2.17
C VAL A 58 2.58 6.81 3.16
N VAL A 59 3.01 7.97 2.68
CA VAL A 59 3.32 9.10 3.55
C VAL A 59 2.08 9.56 4.30
N GLY A 60 0.93 9.63 3.63
CA GLY A 60 -0.36 10.00 4.23
C GLY A 60 -0.81 9.04 5.34
N SER A 61 -0.67 7.73 5.14
CA SER A 61 -1.07 6.71 6.13
C SER A 61 -0.21 6.74 7.40
N MET A 62 1.01 7.27 7.30
CA MET A 62 1.92 7.49 8.43
C MET A 62 1.77 8.87 9.08
N ALA A 63 1.23 9.87 8.35
CA ALA A 63 1.17 11.27 8.76
C ALA A 63 -0.01 11.62 9.71
N GLY A 64 -0.98 10.73 9.92
CA GLY A 64 -2.11 10.94 10.85
C GLY A 64 -2.50 9.67 11.62
N GLY A 65 -2.24 9.63 12.93
CA GLY A 65 -2.68 8.56 13.86
C GLY A 65 -3.93 8.95 14.67
N PRO A 66 -4.35 8.21 15.72
CA PRO A 66 -4.16 6.78 16.04
C PRO A 66 -4.84 5.84 15.03
#